data_AF-A0A973IDI9-F1
#
_entry.id   AF-A0A973IDI9-F1
#
_cell.length_a   1.000
_cell.length_b   1.000
_cell.length_c   1.000
_cell.angle_alpha   90.00
_cell.angle_beta   90.00
_cell.angle_gamma   90.00
#
_symmetry.space_group_name_H-M   'P 1'
#
loop_
_entity.id
_entity.type
_entity.pdbx_description
1 polymer ?
#
loop_
_entity_poly.entity_id
_entity_poly.type
_entity_poly.pdbx_seq_one_letter_code
_entity_poly.pdbx_strand_id
1 'polypeptide(L)' 'MSKPVNLRQYRKAKARDDKRAKGSANAAAFGLTREQKTVAQIENARIGKNLDGKALQTPSDDTKPGPETPHSDGTKDPG' A
#
# COMPACT_ATOMS: atom_id res chain seq x y z
N MET A 1 -43.57 -37.75 8.37
CA MET A 1 -43.80 -37.78 6.91
C MET A 1 -42.87 -36.76 6.25
N SER A 2 -42.10 -37.18 5.25
CA SER A 2 -41.25 -36.29 4.43
C SER A 2 -42.11 -35.58 3.38
N LYS A 3 -42.01 -34.25 3.28
CA LYS A 3 -42.72 -33.47 2.26
C LYS A 3 -42.04 -33.67 0.90
N PRO A 4 -42.79 -33.94 -0.19
CA PRO A 4 -42.18 -34.07 -1.51
C PRO A 4 -41.57 -32.73 -1.94
N VAL A 5 -40.26 -32.74 -2.21
CA VAL A 5 -39.54 -31.54 -2.67
C VAL A 5 -39.60 -31.47 -4.20
N ASN A 6 -40.02 -30.32 -4.72
CA ASN A 6 -40.05 -30.09 -6.16
C ASN A 6 -38.62 -29.89 -6.70
N LEU A 7 -38.07 -30.94 -7.30
CA LEU A 7 -36.71 -30.96 -7.82
C LEU A 7 -36.46 -29.91 -8.92
N ARG A 8 -37.48 -29.58 -9.71
CA ARG A 8 -37.38 -28.56 -10.76
C ARG A 8 -37.19 -27.16 -10.16
N GLN A 9 -37.93 -26.83 -9.10
CA GLN A 9 -37.78 -25.56 -8.39
C GLN A 9 -36.40 -25.47 -7.73
N TYR A 10 -35.94 -26.55 -7.10
CA TYR A 10 -34.62 -26.64 -6.50
C TYR A 10 -33.49 -26.39 -7.52
N ARG A 11 -33.53 -27.08 -8.67
CA ARG A 11 -32.55 -26.87 -9.75
C ARG A 11 -32.54 -25.43 -10.26
N LYS A 12 -33.71 -24.81 -10.38
CA LYS A 12 -33.84 -23.40 -10.80
C LYS A 12 -33.32 -22.42 -9.74
N ALA A 13 -33.47 -22.73 -8.46
CA ALA A 13 -32.88 -21.95 -7.38
C ALA A 13 -31.36 -22.04 -7.44
N LYS A 14 -30.81 -23.27 -7.43
CA LYS A 14 -29.37 -23.52 -7.53
C LYS A 14 -28.74 -22.81 -8.73
N ALA A 15 -29.33 -22.93 -9.91
CA ALA A 15 -28.81 -22.27 -11.12
C ALA A 15 -28.82 -20.73 -11.04
N ARG A 16 -29.75 -20.12 -10.28
CA ARG A 16 -29.77 -18.67 -10.04
C ARG A 16 -28.70 -18.27 -9.04
N ASP A 17 -28.50 -19.06 -8.00
CA ASP A 17 -27.48 -18.81 -6.98
C ASP A 17 -26.07 -18.93 -7.57
N ASP A 18 -25.82 -19.95 -8.40
CA ASP A 18 -24.56 -20.12 -9.12
C ASP A 18 -24.26 -18.91 -10.04
N LYS A 19 -25.29 -18.38 -10.72
CA LYS A 19 -25.15 -17.18 -11.55
C LYS A 19 -24.86 -15.94 -10.71
N ARG A 20 -25.52 -15.78 -9.56
CA ARG A 20 -25.28 -14.67 -8.64
C ARG A 20 -23.87 -14.71 -8.08
N ALA A 21 -23.40 -15.88 -7.63
CA ALA A 21 -22.05 -16.07 -7.10
C ALA A 21 -20.98 -15.72 -8.15
N LYS A 22 -21.16 -16.18 -9.40
CA LYS A 22 -20.27 -15.81 -10.51
C LYS A 22 -20.29 -14.31 -10.80
N GLY A 23 -21.47 -13.69 -10.78
CA GLY A 23 -21.63 -12.24 -10.94
C GLY A 23 -20.90 -11.46 -9.84
N SER A 24 -21.03 -11.88 -8.59
CA SER A 24 -20.31 -11.28 -7.46
C SER A 24 -18.80 -11.45 -7.57
N ALA A 25 -18.31 -12.62 -7.96
CA ALA A 25 -16.88 -12.87 -8.18
C ALA A 25 -16.32 -11.99 -9.32
N ASN A 26 -17.07 -11.87 -10.42
CA ASN A 26 -16.69 -11.00 -11.54
C ASN A 26 -16.76 -9.52 -11.16
N ALA A 27 -17.73 -9.09 -10.36
CA ALA A 27 -17.81 -7.72 -9.85
C ALA A 27 -16.65 -7.42 -8.88
N ALA A 28 -16.22 -8.39 -8.06
CA ALA A 28 -15.04 -8.22 -7.22
C ALA A 28 -13.75 -8.11 -8.04
N ALA A 29 -13.59 -8.93 -9.08
CA ALA A 29 -12.38 -8.95 -9.92
C ALA A 29 -12.34 -7.79 -10.95
N PHE A 30 -13.49 -7.40 -11.49
CA PHE A 30 -13.59 -6.53 -12.66
C PHE A 30 -14.60 -5.39 -12.50
N GLY A 31 -15.27 -5.26 -11.36
CA GLY A 31 -16.28 -4.22 -11.12
C GLY A 31 -15.70 -2.81 -10.93
N LEU A 32 -14.38 -2.68 -10.80
CA LEU A 32 -13.72 -1.38 -10.86
C LEU A 32 -13.36 -1.05 -12.31
N THR A 33 -13.82 0.09 -12.79
CA THR A 33 -13.42 0.62 -14.09
C THR A 33 -11.93 0.95 -14.10
N ARG A 34 -11.31 1.06 -15.29
CA ARG A 34 -9.88 1.39 -15.41
C ARG A 34 -9.54 2.70 -14.70
N GLU A 35 -10.42 3.70 -14.80
CA GLU A 35 -10.29 4.99 -14.12
C GLU A 35 -10.34 4.87 -12.60
N GLN A 36 -11.29 4.10 -12.05
CA GLN A 36 -11.38 3.85 -10.62
C GLN A 36 -10.15 3.10 -10.09
N LYS A 37 -9.62 2.13 -10.85
CA LYS A 37 -8.36 1.44 -10.52
C LYS A 37 -7.18 2.42 -10.48
N THR A 38 -7.09 3.34 -11.43
CA THR A 38 -6.01 4.35 -11.45
C THR A 38 -6.09 5.32 -10.28
N VAL A 39 -7.29 5.80 -9.94
CA VAL A 39 -7.49 6.68 -8.78
C VAL A 39 -7.07 5.98 -7.49
N ALA A 40 -7.51 4.73 -7.28
CA ALA A 40 -7.13 3.94 -6.12
C ALA A 40 -5.61 3.71 -6.03
N GLN A 41 -4.94 3.46 -7.16
CA GLN A 41 -3.47 3.33 -7.20
C GLN A 41 -2.76 4.64 -6.84
N ILE A 42 -3.23 5.77 -7.37
CA ILE A 42 -2.67 7.09 -7.07
C ILE A 42 -2.85 7.41 -5.58
N GLU A 43 -4.03 7.13 -5.02
CA GLU A 43 -4.31 7.30 -3.59
C GLU A 43 -3.42 6.41 -2.73
N ASN A 44 -3.28 5.12 -3.07
CA ASN A 44 -2.38 4.20 -2.37
C ASN A 44 -0.92 4.66 -2.44
N ALA A 45 -0.47 5.19 -3.58
CA ALA A 45 0.88 5.73 -3.74
C ALA A 45 1.09 7.01 -2.90
N ARG A 46 0.07 7.88 -2.81
CA ARG A 46 0.10 9.06 -1.93
C ARG A 46 0.16 8.64 -0.45
N ILE A 47 -0.62 7.65 -0.06
CA ILE A 47 -0.62 7.11 1.30
C ILE A 47 0.74 6.49 1.63
N GLY A 48 1.30 5.64 0.77
CA GLY A 48 2.62 5.04 0.96
C GLY A 48 3.71 6.09 1.15
N LYS A 49 3.76 7.11 0.29
CA LYS A 49 4.71 8.23 0.42
C LYS A 49 4.53 9.02 1.72
N ASN A 50 3.28 9.22 2.14
CA ASN A 50 2.98 9.88 3.41
C ASN A 50 3.44 9.04 4.61
N LEU A 51 3.35 7.71 4.54
CA LEU A 51 3.84 6.81 5.58
C LEU A 51 5.38 6.77 5.63
N ASP A 52 6.05 6.71 4.49
CA ASP A 52 7.52 6.73 4.41
C ASP A 52 8.11 8.05 4.92
N GLY A 53 7.45 9.19 4.64
CA GLY A 53 7.82 10.49 5.20
C GLY A 53 7.52 10.65 6.71
N LYS A 54 6.95 9.64 7.37
CA LYS A 54 6.73 9.58 8.82
C LYS A 54 7.57 8.49 9.51
N ALA A 55 8.41 7.76 8.76
CA ALA A 55 9.52 7.05 9.40
C ALA A 55 10.36 8.11 10.12
N LEU A 56 10.34 8.11 11.46
CA LEU A 56 11.23 8.96 12.24
C LEU A 56 12.64 8.66 11.77
N GLN A 57 13.28 9.65 11.14
CA GLN A 57 14.73 9.68 11.02
C GLN A 57 15.25 9.65 12.45
N THR A 58 15.62 8.47 12.93
CA THR A 58 16.42 8.37 14.15
C THR A 58 17.76 9.00 13.79
N PRO A 59 18.18 10.10 14.45
CA PRO A 59 19.50 10.66 14.20
C PRO A 59 20.52 9.66 14.76
N SER A 60 21.13 8.86 13.90
CA SER A 60 22.25 8.00 14.26
C SER A 60 23.50 8.50 13.53
N ASP A 61 24.21 9.38 14.22
CA ASP A 61 25.64 9.24 14.53
C ASP A 61 26.62 8.92 13.39
N ASP A 62 26.71 9.79 12.39
CA ASP A 62 27.86 9.82 11.47
C ASP A 62 28.45 11.24 11.38
N THR A 63 28.84 11.82 12.52
CA THR A 63 29.87 12.88 12.55
C THR A 63 31.12 12.29 13.20
N LYS A 64 31.91 11.59 12.39
CA LYS A 64 33.30 11.34 12.71
C LYS A 64 34.06 12.64 12.36
N PRO A 65 34.60 13.41 13.33
CA PRO A 65 35.52 14.48 12.98
C PRO A 65 36.80 13.82 12.42
N GLY A 66 36.96 13.87 11.11
CA GLY A 66 38.23 13.60 10.44
C GLY A 66 39.24 14.71 10.75
N PRO A 67 40.54 14.39 10.76
CA PRO A 67 41.55 15.07 11.56
C PRO A 67 41.73 16.53 11.14
N GLU A 68 41.69 17.42 12.12
CA GLU A 68 42.02 18.83 11.96
C GLU A 68 43.43 18.96 11.41
N THR A 69 43.54 19.48 10.19
CA THR A 69 44.77 20.07 9.67
C THR A 69 45.18 21.21 10.61
N PRO A 70 46.39 21.20 11.22
CA PRO A 70 46.81 22.34 12.02
C PRO A 70 46.99 23.54 11.08
N HIS A 71 46.08 24.51 11.17
CA HIS A 71 46.30 25.84 10.63
C HIS A 71 47.50 26.44 11.38
N SER A 72 48.57 26.68 10.63
CA SER A 72 49.73 27.42 11.10
C SER A 72 49.36 28.90 11.22
N ASP A 73 49.08 29.37 12.43
CA ASP A 73 49.14 30.79 12.77
C ASP A 73 49.97 30.95 14.05
N GLY A 74 51.29 30.91 13.85
CA GLY A 74 52.29 31.26 14.86
C GLY A 74 52.74 32.69 14.65
N THR A 75 52.07 33.58 15.38
CA THR A 75 52.52 34.86 15.95
C THR A 75 53.82 35.47 15.42
N LYS A 76 53.64 36.64 14.80
CA LYS A 76 54.63 37.69 14.61
C LYS A 76 55.13 38.19 15.98
N ASP A 77 56.39 37.93 16.32
CA ASP A 77 57.09 38.62 17.41
C ASP A 77 58.07 39.66 16.83
N PRO A 78 58.03 40.92 17.30
CA PRO A 78 58.99 41.94 16.92
C PRO A 78 60.20 41.95 17.87
N GLY A 79 61.40 41.84 17.31
CA GLY A 79 62.68 42.03 17.97
C GLY A 79 63.75 42.44 16.97
#